data_AF-A0A7G8V5J7-F1
#
_entry.id   AF-A0A7G8V5J7-F1
#
_cell.length_a   1.000
_cell.length_b   1.000
_cell.length_c   1.000
_cell.angle_alpha   90.00
_cell.angle_beta   90.00
_cell.angle_gamma   90.00
#
_symmetry.space_group_name_H-M   'P 1'
#
loop_
_entity.id
_entity.type
_entity.pdbx_description
1 polymer ?
#
loop_
_entity_poly.entity_id
_entity_poly.type
_entity_poly.pdbx_seq_one_letter_code
_entity_poly.pdbx_strand_id
1 'polypeptide(L)'
;MKRRPVQLTVFLIILLFTAYYELYFRSYLYKHAIKPSFIADSLSNFIAVLLLSFLFTFIKDKEDNITLFRTATTATMSMVLYEFVQIFIPGRVFDIQDILASVLGGIFAYLLLIGINICCKLDQQNNDN
;
A
#
# COMPACT_ATOMS: atom_id res chain seq x y z
N MET A 1 14.82 3.79 17.97
CA MET A 1 13.48 4.26 17.53
C MET A 1 12.48 3.14 17.67
N LYS A 2 11.28 3.42 18.19
CA LYS A 2 10.23 2.39 18.27
C LYS A 2 9.64 2.16 16.87
N ARG A 3 9.42 0.90 16.48
CA ARG A 3 8.89 0.53 15.15
C ARG A 3 7.51 1.14 14.86
N ARG A 4 6.62 1.11 15.85
CA ARG A 4 5.23 1.59 15.75
C ARG A 4 5.09 3.04 15.28
N PRO A 5 5.71 4.05 15.92
CA PRO A 5 5.56 5.43 15.47
C PRO A 5 6.09 5.64 14.05
N VAL A 6 7.15 4.94 13.64
CA VAL A 6 7.66 5.02 12.25
C VAL A 6 6.62 4.49 11.26
N GLN A 7 6.06 3.31 11.53
CA GLN A 7 5.01 2.73 10.69
C GLN A 7 3.77 3.63 10.60
N LEU A 8 3.37 4.24 11.72
CA LEU A 8 2.23 5.16 11.78
C LEU A 8 2.50 6.44 10.99
N THR A 9 3.71 7.02 11.11
CA THR A 9 4.10 8.18 10.32
C THR A 9 4.09 7.87 8.82
N VAL A 10 4.68 6.73 8.41
CA VAL A 10 4.66 6.31 7.01
C VAL A 10 3.23 6.07 6.51
N PHE A 11 2.40 5.41 7.31
CA PHE A 11 0.99 5.21 7.00
C PHE A 11 0.24 6.54 6.79
N LEU A 12 0.43 7.51 7.69
CA LEU A 12 -0.20 8.82 7.57
C LEU A 12 0.28 9.59 6.33
N ILE A 13 1.57 9.50 6.01
CA ILE A 13 2.11 10.10 4.78
C ILE A 13 1.45 9.50 3.54
N ILE A 14 1.35 8.17 3.49
CA ILE A 14 0.69 7.48 2.37
C ILE A 14 -0.79 7.88 2.30
N LEU A 15 -1.50 7.93 3.43
CA LEU A 15 -2.92 8.30 3.48
C LEU A 15 -3.16 9.73 2.99
N LEU A 16 -2.35 10.69 3.44
CA LEU A 16 -2.42 12.07 2.97
C LEU A 16 -2.11 12.18 1.48
N PHE A 17 -1.12 11.40 1.01
CA PHE A 17 -0.82 11.32 -0.41
C PHE A 17 -1.99 10.73 -1.21
N THR A 18 -2.66 9.68 -0.72
CA THR A 18 -3.87 9.11 -1.35
C THR A 18 -4.98 10.15 -1.44
N ALA A 19 -5.23 10.90 -0.37
CA ALA A 19 -6.26 11.94 -0.38
C ALA A 19 -5.93 13.04 -1.39
N TYR A 20 -4.68 13.51 -1.41
CA TYR A 20 -4.20 14.46 -2.42
C TYR A 20 -4.32 13.89 -3.85
N TYR A 21 -3.96 12.62 -4.01
CA TYR A 21 -4.02 11.92 -5.28
C TYR A 21 -5.44 11.89 -5.84
N GLU A 22 -6.41 11.38 -5.08
CA GLU A 22 -7.79 11.23 -5.53
C GLU A 22 -8.51 12.58 -5.70
N LEU A 23 -8.28 13.55 -4.80
CA LEU A 23 -9.00 14.82 -4.83
C LEU A 23 -8.46 15.80 -5.88
N TYR A 24 -7.18 15.73 -6.21
CA TYR A 24 -6.54 16.74 -7.07
C TYR A 24 -5.73 16.13 -8.20
N PHE A 25 -4.74 15.28 -7.88
CA PHE A 25 -3.76 14.84 -8.87
C PHE A 25 -4.38 13.99 -9.97
N ARG A 26 -5.31 13.09 -9.63
CA ARG A 26 -5.99 12.23 -10.59
C ARG A 26 -6.80 13.05 -11.60
N SER A 27 -7.60 14.01 -11.15
CA SER A 27 -8.33 14.93 -12.02
C SER A 27 -7.38 15.76 -12.90
N TYR A 28 -6.24 16.18 -12.36
CA TYR A 28 -5.22 16.88 -13.11
C TYR A 28 -4.63 16.01 -14.25
N LEU A 29 -4.33 14.73 -13.98
CA LEU A 29 -3.81 13.78 -14.98
C LEU A 29 -4.79 13.59 -16.15
N TYR A 30 -6.09 13.41 -15.85
CA TYR A 30 -7.10 13.29 -16.91
C TYR A 30 -7.26 14.57 -17.72
N LYS A 31 -7.23 15.74 -17.08
CA LYS A 31 -7.38 17.04 -17.76
C LYS A 31 -6.26 17.32 -18.76
N HIS A 32 -5.04 16.90 -18.47
CA HIS A 32 -3.88 17.14 -19.33
C HIS A 32 -3.58 15.99 -20.29
N ALA A 33 -4.48 15.00 -20.39
CA ALA A 33 -4.37 13.85 -21.28
C ALA A 33 -2.98 13.19 -21.26
N ILE A 34 -2.33 13.15 -20.09
CA ILE A 34 -0.99 12.58 -19.93
C ILE A 34 -1.13 11.08 -20.16
N LYS A 35 -0.74 10.63 -21.37
CA LYS A 35 -0.68 9.22 -21.70
C LYS A 35 0.59 8.62 -21.08
N PRO A 36 0.51 7.42 -20.48
CA PRO A 36 -0.64 6.52 -20.48
C PRO A 36 -1.61 6.74 -19.32
N SER A 37 -2.91 6.67 -19.60
CA SER A 37 -4.01 6.76 -18.60
C SER A 37 -3.93 5.68 -17.52
N PHE A 38 -3.23 4.57 -17.80
CA PHE A 38 -2.92 3.51 -16.85
C PHE A 38 -2.39 4.02 -15.50
N ILE A 39 -1.54 5.05 -15.49
CA ILE A 39 -1.02 5.59 -14.23
C ILE A 39 -2.15 6.22 -13.41
N ALA A 40 -3.08 6.94 -14.05
CA ALA A 40 -4.20 7.56 -13.35
C ALA A 40 -5.23 6.55 -12.84
N ASP A 41 -5.39 5.43 -13.54
CA ASP A 41 -6.38 4.40 -13.20
C ASP A 41 -5.84 3.44 -12.14
N SER A 42 -4.67 2.83 -12.39
CA SER A 42 -4.15 1.72 -11.59
C SER A 42 -3.26 2.11 -10.41
N LEU A 43 -2.80 3.36 -10.35
CA LEU A 43 -2.04 3.85 -9.19
C LEU A 43 -2.89 3.84 -7.90
N SER A 44 -4.21 4.03 -8.03
CA SER A 44 -5.13 3.93 -6.89
C SER A 44 -5.07 2.55 -6.22
N ASN A 45 -5.06 1.47 -7.01
CA ASN A 45 -4.95 0.10 -6.52
C ASN A 45 -3.58 -0.22 -5.92
N PHE A 46 -2.50 0.26 -6.55
CA PHE A 46 -1.15 0.15 -5.99
C PHE A 46 -1.08 0.78 -4.58
N ILE A 47 -1.60 2.01 -4.43
CA ILE A 47 -1.60 2.72 -3.14
C ILE A 47 -2.54 2.05 -2.13
N ALA A 48 -3.67 1.50 -2.58
CA ALA A 48 -4.59 0.77 -1.71
C ALA A 48 -3.92 -0.45 -1.05
N VAL A 49 -3.12 -1.23 -1.79
CA VAL A 49 -2.35 -2.35 -1.22
C VAL A 49 -1.35 -1.87 -0.18
N LEU A 50 -0.69 -0.73 -0.41
CA LEU A 50 0.21 -0.13 0.57
C LEU A 50 -0.55 0.23 1.85
N LEU A 51 -1.66 0.97 1.74
CA LEU A 51 -2.48 1.34 2.88
C LEU A 51 -2.97 0.12 3.67
N LEU A 52 -3.51 -0.89 2.99
CA LEU A 52 -3.95 -2.13 3.61
C LEU A 52 -2.81 -2.88 4.31
N SER A 53 -1.63 -2.95 3.69
CA SER A 53 -0.47 -3.63 4.29
C SER A 53 -0.02 -2.96 5.59
N PHE A 54 0.03 -1.63 5.62
CA PHE A 54 0.39 -0.87 6.81
C PHE A 54 -0.71 -0.89 7.87
N LEU A 55 -1.97 -0.78 7.47
CA LEU A 55 -3.13 -0.89 8.35
C LEU A 55 -3.17 -2.28 9.04
N PHE A 56 -3.03 -3.35 8.26
CA PHE A 56 -2.97 -4.70 8.80
C PHE A 56 -1.78 -4.89 9.71
N THR A 57 -0.61 -4.35 9.36
CA THR A 57 0.56 -4.40 10.23
C THR A 57 0.25 -3.73 11.56
N PHE A 58 -0.36 -2.55 11.55
CA PHE A 58 -0.71 -1.82 12.76
C PHE A 58 -1.72 -2.56 13.65
N ILE A 59 -2.78 -3.13 13.06
CA ILE A 59 -3.79 -3.92 13.78
C ILE A 59 -3.15 -5.17 14.41
N LYS A 60 -2.27 -5.83 13.65
CA LYS A 60 -1.64 -7.11 14.00
C LYS A 60 -0.33 -6.98 14.77
N ASP A 61 0.16 -5.76 15.00
CA ASP A 61 1.46 -5.50 15.63
C ASP A 61 1.55 -5.99 17.09
N LYS A 62 0.44 -6.43 17.68
CA LYS A 62 0.38 -7.04 19.02
C LYS A 62 0.57 -8.55 19.01
N GLU A 63 0.50 -9.20 17.85
CA GLU A 63 0.74 -10.64 17.70
C GLU A 63 2.20 -10.88 17.30
N ASP A 64 2.98 -11.50 18.19
CA ASP A 64 4.44 -11.71 18.01
C ASP A 64 4.81 -12.57 16.79
N ASN A 65 3.86 -13.28 16.18
CA ASN A 65 4.12 -14.28 15.14
C ASN A 65 3.72 -13.86 13.72
N ILE A 66 3.27 -12.61 13.51
CA ILE A 66 2.85 -12.18 12.17
C ILE A 66 4.06 -11.78 11.34
N THR A 67 4.35 -12.60 10.33
CA THR A 67 5.40 -12.34 9.35
C THR A 67 5.00 -11.20 8.42
N LEU A 68 5.91 -10.24 8.19
CA LEU A 68 5.72 -9.10 7.30
C LEU A 68 5.28 -9.53 5.89
N PHE A 69 5.81 -10.66 5.43
CA PHE A 69 5.43 -11.29 4.16
C PHE A 69 3.94 -11.65 4.14
N ARG A 70 3.43 -12.30 5.19
CA ARG A 70 2.01 -12.70 5.29
C ARG A 70 1.09 -11.48 5.28
N THR A 71 1.50 -10.38 5.92
CA THR A 71 0.71 -9.15 5.90
C THR A 71 0.61 -8.55 4.50
N ALA A 72 1.74 -8.42 3.80
CA ALA A 72 1.77 -7.89 2.44
C ALA A 72 1.00 -8.79 1.45
N THR A 73 1.15 -10.11 1.55
CA THR A 73 0.39 -11.04 0.68
C THR A 73 -1.10 -11.03 0.98
N THR A 74 -1.51 -10.91 2.24
CA THR A 74 -2.93 -10.78 2.61
C THR A 74 -3.53 -9.50 2.04
N ALA A 75 -2.84 -8.36 2.15
CA ALA A 75 -3.30 -7.10 1.57
C ALA A 75 -3.40 -7.17 0.03
N THR A 76 -2.39 -7.76 -0.61
CA THR A 76 -2.38 -7.97 -2.07
C THR A 76 -3.54 -8.85 -2.52
N MET A 77 -3.73 -10.00 -1.87
CA MET A 77 -4.84 -10.91 -2.19
C MET A 77 -6.20 -10.26 -1.96
N SER A 78 -6.32 -9.41 -0.93
CA SER A 78 -7.56 -8.66 -0.68
C SER A 78 -7.90 -7.75 -1.86
N MET A 79 -6.92 -7.01 -2.40
CA MET A 79 -7.15 -6.13 -3.56
C MET A 79 -7.33 -6.90 -4.88
N VAL A 80 -6.61 -8.00 -5.08
CA VAL A 80 -6.82 -8.86 -6.26
C VAL A 80 -8.22 -9.46 -6.23
N LEU A 81 -8.68 -9.97 -5.08
CA LEU A 81 -10.05 -10.46 -4.91
C LEU A 81 -11.09 -9.35 -5.09
N TYR A 82 -10.79 -8.14 -4.61
CA TYR A 82 -11.65 -6.98 -4.82
C TYR A 82 -11.89 -6.71 -6.32
N GLU A 83 -10.85 -6.82 -7.17
CA GLU A 83 -11.01 -6.71 -8.62
C GLU A 83 -11.96 -7.76 -9.21
N PHE A 84 -11.87 -9.01 -8.76
CA PHE A 84 -12.84 -10.03 -9.20
C PHE A 84 -14.27 -9.72 -8.74
N VAL A 85 -14.43 -9.13 -7.55
CA VAL A 85 -15.74 -8.72 -7.04
C VAL A 85 -16.30 -7.54 -7.83
N GLN A 86 -15.45 -6.67 -8.39
CA GLN A 86 -15.90 -5.53 -9.20
C GLN A 86 -16.76 -5.94 -10.40
N ILE A 87 -16.61 -7.15 -10.94
CA ILE A 87 -17.44 -7.69 -12.04
C ILE A 87 -18.93 -7.66 -11.69
N PHE A 88 -19.26 -7.81 -10.40
CA PHE A 88 -20.64 -7.81 -9.91
C PHE A 88 -21.16 -6.41 -9.53
N ILE A 89 -20.31 -5.37 -9.59
CA ILE A 89 -20.65 -4.01 -9.20
C ILE A 89 -21.00 -3.19 -10.47
N PRO A 90 -22.24 -2.68 -10.60
CA PRO A 90 -22.63 -1.91 -11.78
C PRO A 90 -21.79 -0.64 -11.91
N GLY A 91 -21.26 -0.41 -13.11
CA GLY A 91 -20.41 0.76 -13.43
C GLY A 91 -18.93 0.58 -13.11
N ARG A 92 -18.50 -0.61 -12.68
CA ARG A 92 -17.08 -0.97 -12.53
C ARG A 92 -16.66 -1.99 -13.59
N VAL A 93 -15.38 -1.98 -13.93
CA VAL A 93 -14.80 -2.82 -14.98
C VAL A 93 -13.62 -3.57 -14.39
N PHE A 94 -13.61 -4.88 -14.62
CA PHE A 94 -12.45 -5.70 -14.29
C PHE A 94 -11.26 -5.31 -15.17
N ASP A 95 -10.16 -4.91 -14.55
CA ASP A 95 -8.93 -4.53 -15.25
C ASP A 95 -7.73 -5.37 -14.79
N ILE A 96 -7.07 -6.01 -15.76
CA ILE A 96 -5.85 -6.79 -15.53
C ILE A 96 -4.71 -5.86 -15.06
N GLN A 97 -4.70 -4.62 -15.53
CA GLN A 97 -3.73 -3.60 -15.14
C GLN A 97 -3.81 -3.29 -13.64
N ASP A 98 -5.01 -3.32 -13.08
CA ASP A 98 -5.28 -3.11 -11.65
C ASP A 98 -4.83 -4.30 -10.78
N ILE A 99 -4.90 -5.52 -11.31
CA ILE A 99 -4.33 -6.71 -10.68
C ILE A 99 -2.80 -6.61 -10.65
N LEU A 100 -2.18 -6.24 -11.78
CA LEU A 100 -0.73 -6.06 -11.86
C LEU A 100 -0.24 -4.96 -10.91
N ALA A 101 -0.96 -3.83 -10.85
CA ALA A 101 -0.67 -2.75 -9.92
C ALA A 101 -0.80 -3.19 -8.45
N SER A 102 -1.81 -4.02 -8.14
CA SER A 102 -1.97 -4.59 -6.80
C SER A 102 -0.80 -5.50 -6.42
N VAL A 103 -0.35 -6.37 -7.33
CA VAL A 103 0.80 -7.25 -7.10
C VAL A 103 2.09 -6.45 -6.90
N LEU A 104 2.34 -5.44 -7.74
CA LEU A 104 3.48 -4.54 -7.59
C LEU A 104 3.41 -3.77 -6.27
N GLY A 105 2.21 -3.31 -5.87
CA GLY A 105 1.97 -2.66 -4.59
C GLY A 105 2.31 -3.57 -3.41
N GLY A 106 1.99 -4.86 -3.52
CA GLY A 106 2.32 -5.88 -2.54
C GLY A 106 3.82 -6.09 -2.35
N ILE A 107 4.54 -6.24 -3.47
CA ILE A 107 6.01 -6.37 -3.48
C ILE A 107 6.64 -5.14 -2.84
N PHE A 108 6.21 -3.95 -3.26
CA PHE A 108 6.73 -2.69 -2.74
C PHE A 108 6.43 -2.51 -1.25
N ALA A 109 5.21 -2.83 -0.81
CA ALA A 109 4.82 -2.79 0.60
C ALA A 109 5.68 -3.71 1.46
N TYR A 110 5.93 -4.93 0.99
CA TYR A 110 6.81 -5.88 1.68
C TYR A 110 8.23 -5.34 1.85
N LEU A 111 8.81 -4.79 0.77
CA LEU A 111 10.16 -4.20 0.81
C LEU A 111 10.22 -3.01 1.77
N LEU A 112 9.22 -2.12 1.76
CA LEU A 112 9.14 -1.01 2.70
C LEU A 112 9.05 -1.48 4.16
N LEU A 113 8.19 -2.48 4.44
CA LEU A 113 8.03 -3.03 5.78
C LEU A 113 9.34 -3.66 6.28
N ILE A 114 10.07 -4.37 5.42
CA ILE A 114 11.40 -4.88 5.74
C ILE A 114 12.37 -3.75 6.02
N GLY A 115 12.44 -2.73 5.14
CA GLY A 115 13.33 -1.59 5.30
C GLY A 115 13.13 -0.89 6.65
N ILE A 116 11.88 -0.63 7.02
CA ILE A 116 11.53 -0.04 8.32
C ILE A 116 12.01 -0.93 9.48
N ASN A 117 11.80 -2.25 9.38
CA ASN A 117 12.20 -3.20 10.42
C ASN A 117 13.73 -3.24 10.60
N ILE A 118 14.49 -3.22 9.51
CA ILE A 118 15.96 -3.19 9.54
C ILE A 118 16.45 -1.88 10.16
N CYS A 119 15.96 -0.73 9.69
CA CYS A 119 16.35 0.57 10.22
C CYS A 119 16.07 0.70 11.73
N CYS A 120 14.90 0.22 12.19
CA CYS A 120 14.57 0.27 13.62
C CYS A 120 15.50 -0.62 14.47
N LYS A 121 15.87 -1.80 13.98
CA LYS A 121 16.79 -2.71 14.69
C LYS A 121 18.20 -2.13 14.81
N LEU A 122 18.73 -1.54 13.74
CA LEU A 122 20.06 -0.92 13.74
C LEU A 122 20.13 0.24 14.74
N ASP A 123 19.09 1.07 14.79
CA ASP A 123 19.03 2.19 15.73
C ASP A 123 18.93 1.73 17.19
N GLN A 124 18.30 0.58 17.47
CA GLN A 124 18.30 0.01 18.82
C GLN A 124 19.71 -0.46 19.24
N GLN A 125 20.42 -1.17 18.36
CA GLN A 125 21.78 -1.65 18.65
C GLN A 125 22.80 -0.52 18.87
N ASN A 126 22.66 0.61 18.18
CA ASN A 126 23.54 1.77 18.37
C ASN A 126 23.28 2.54 19.67
N ASN A 127 22.08 2.46 20.24
CA ASN A 127 21.74 3.14 21.50
C ASN A 127 22.08 2.30 22.75
N ASP A 128 22.37 1.01 22.57
CA ASP A 128 22.74 0.07 23.64
C ASP A 128 24.27 -0.08 23.80
N ASN A 129 25.07 0.54 22.92
CA ASN A 129 26.54 0.61 22.98
C ASN A 129 27.02 1.97 23.47
#